data_AF-A0A6C0HTL5-F1
#
_entry.id   AF-A0A6C0HTL5-F1
#
_cell.length_a   1.000
_cell.length_b   1.000
_cell.length_c   1.000
_cell.angle_alpha   90.00
_cell.angle_beta   90.00
_cell.angle_gamma   90.00
#
_symmetry.space_group_name_H-M   'P 1'
#
loop_
_entity.id
_entity.type
_entity.pdbx_description
1 polymer ?
#
loop_
_entity_poly.entity_id
_entity_poly.type
_entity_poly.pdbx_seq_one_letter_code
_entity_poly.pdbx_strand_id
1 'polypeptide(L)'
;MLTQNKNNYTQAIVTVIGGFLGALIPNKLSNIPHLLMSVIIGSLLSKTIYGDFDIGYQWSSSDIYYWFITIIESLIGGYIAINL
;
A
#
# COMPACT_ATOMS: atom_id res chain seq x y z
N MET A 1 -21.67 -14.38 -3.99
CA MET A 1 -21.29 -13.15 -3.27
C MET A 1 -19.88 -13.33 -2.78
N LEU A 2 -18.90 -12.63 -3.36
CA LEU A 2 -17.56 -12.55 -2.76
C LEU A 2 -17.70 -11.71 -1.50
N THR A 3 -17.82 -12.38 -0.36
CA THR A 3 -17.95 -11.75 0.95
C THR A 3 -16.65 -10.99 1.22
N GLN A 4 -16.69 -9.66 1.14
CA GLN A 4 -15.62 -8.81 1.62
C GLN A 4 -15.61 -8.84 3.14
N ASN A 5 -15.04 -9.89 3.70
CA ASN A 5 -14.67 -9.91 5.11
C ASN A 5 -13.36 -9.13 5.25
N LYS A 6 -13.47 -7.81 5.07
CA LYS A 6 -12.34 -6.87 5.14
C LYS A 6 -11.94 -6.71 6.60
N ASN A 7 -11.03 -7.57 7.05
CA ASN A 7 -10.27 -7.27 8.26
C ASN A 7 -9.32 -6.11 7.93
N ASN A 8 -9.82 -4.88 8.10
CA ASN A 8 -9.09 -3.64 7.77
C ASN A 8 -7.69 -3.61 8.43
N TYR A 9 -7.55 -4.20 9.61
CA TYR A 9 -6.25 -4.34 10.29
C TYR A 9 -5.25 -5.22 9.54
N THR A 10 -5.69 -6.33 8.94
CA THR A 10 -4.78 -7.20 8.17
C THR A 10 -4.34 -6.54 6.88
N GLN A 11 -5.24 -5.77 6.25
CA GLN A 11 -4.89 -4.98 5.08
C GLN A 11 -3.83 -3.94 5.44
N ALA A 12 -4.02 -3.18 6.52
CA ALA A 12 -3.07 -2.18 6.97
C ALA A 12 -1.68 -2.77 7.24
N ILE A 13 -1.62 -3.92 7.93
CA ILE A 13 -0.36 -4.64 8.18
C ILE A 13 0.34 -5.00 6.86
N VAL A 14 -0.40 -5.53 5.88
CA VAL A 14 0.16 -5.86 4.56
C VAL A 14 0.63 -4.62 3.82
N THR A 15 -0.11 -3.51 3.89
CA THR A 15 0.31 -2.23 3.29
C THR A 15 1.62 -1.74 3.91
N VAL A 16 1.73 -1.75 5.25
CA VAL A 16 2.94 -1.32 5.98
C VAL A 16 4.13 -2.22 5.67
N ILE A 17 3.96 -3.54 5.67
CA ILE A 17 5.03 -4.50 5.32
C ILE A 17 5.44 -4.30 3.85
N GLY A 18 4.48 -4.13 2.94
CA GLY A 18 4.76 -3.86 1.54
C GLY A 18 5.54 -2.57 1.33
N GLY A 19 5.19 -1.51 2.08
CA GLY A 19 5.96 -0.27 2.10
C GLY A 19 7.38 -0.45 2.62
N PHE A 20 7.53 -1.13 3.77
CA PHE A 20 8.83 -1.46 4.35
C PHE A 20 9.73 -2.17 3.33
N LEU A 21 9.22 -3.22 2.69
CA LEU A 21 9.96 -3.96 1.66
C LEU A 21 10.25 -3.09 0.43
N GLY A 22 9.28 -2.28 -0.03
CA GLY A 22 9.41 -1.39 -1.17
C GLY A 22 10.53 -0.36 -1.00
N ALA A 23 10.69 0.19 0.21
CA ALA A 23 11.78 1.12 0.51
C ALA A 23 13.17 0.47 0.45
N LEU A 24 13.28 -0.82 0.79
CA LEU A 24 14.54 -1.57 0.76
C LEU A 24 14.95 -2.02 -0.64
N ILE A 25 14.06 -1.93 -1.64
CA ILE A 25 14.39 -2.32 -3.02
C ILE A 25 15.50 -1.41 -3.55
N PRO A 26 16.65 -1.98 -3.98
CA PRO A 26 17.72 -1.19 -4.59
C PRO A 26 17.25 -0.62 -5.93
N ASN A 27 17.25 0.70 -6.06
CA ASN A 27 16.78 1.46 -7.23
C ASN A 27 17.95 2.13 -7.99
N LYS A 28 19.15 1.54 -7.94
CA LYS A 28 20.43 2.12 -8.41
C LYS A 28 20.41 2.68 -9.83
N LEU A 29 19.48 2.23 -10.68
CA LEU A 29 19.36 2.66 -12.09
C LEU A 29 18.10 3.48 -12.39
N SER A 30 17.16 3.63 -11.45
CA SER A 30 15.87 4.27 -11.73
C SER A 30 15.68 5.64 -11.07
N ASN A 31 16.58 6.07 -10.18
CA ASN A 31 16.52 7.35 -9.44
C ASN A 31 15.19 7.61 -8.71
N ILE A 32 14.36 6.58 -8.51
CA ILE A 32 13.07 6.71 -7.83
C ILE A 32 13.34 6.87 -6.33
N PRO A 33 12.81 7.90 -5.65
CA PRO A 33 12.98 8.02 -4.20
C PRO A 33 12.51 6.76 -3.47
N HIS A 34 13.25 6.28 -2.46
CA HIS A 34 12.91 5.06 -1.72
C HIS A 34 11.51 5.11 -1.11
N LEU A 35 11.09 6.28 -0.60
CA LEU A 35 9.73 6.48 -0.09
C LEU A 35 8.66 6.44 -1.18
N LEU A 36 8.98 6.84 -2.41
CA LEU A 36 8.06 6.69 -3.53
C LEU A 36 7.91 5.21 -3.91
N MET A 37 9.00 4.44 -3.90
CA MET A 37 8.94 2.99 -4.10
C MET A 37 8.12 2.30 -3.01
N SER A 38 8.27 2.74 -1.76
CA SER A 38 7.43 2.30 -0.63
C SER A 38 5.94 2.46 -0.94
N VAL A 39 5.52 3.66 -1.38
CA VAL A 39 4.13 3.96 -1.71
C VAL A 39 3.61 3.07 -2.86
N ILE A 40 4.40 2.94 -3.93
CA ILE A 40 4.01 2.15 -5.10
C ILE A 40 3.80 0.68 -4.69
N ILE A 41 4.79 0.08 -4.03
CA ILE A 41 4.76 -1.34 -3.67
C ILE A 41 3.70 -1.63 -2.60
N GLY A 42 3.68 -0.87 -1.51
CA GLY A 42 2.74 -1.10 -0.42
C GLY A 42 1.27 -0.96 -0.84
N SER A 43 0.95 0.13 -1.56
CA SER A 43 -0.42 0.39 -2.00
C SER A 43 -0.89 -0.61 -3.07
N LEU A 44 -0.04 -0.95 -4.03
CA LEU A 44 -0.40 -1.94 -5.06
C LEU A 44 -0.51 -3.36 -4.49
N LEU A 45 0.35 -3.73 -3.54
CA LEU A 45 0.28 -5.03 -2.87
C LEU A 45 -1.04 -5.17 -2.12
N SER A 46 -1.40 -4.14 -1.35
CA SER A 46 -2.67 -4.06 -0.62
C SER A 46 -3.87 -4.20 -1.58
N LYS A 47 -3.87 -3.45 -2.69
CA LYS A 47 -4.97 -3.46 -3.67
C LYS A 47 -5.08 -4.78 -4.42
N THR A 48 -3.96 -5.45 -4.66
CA THR A 48 -3.93 -6.75 -5.35
C THR A 48 -4.47 -7.89 -4.47
N ILE A 49 -4.18 -7.85 -3.16
CA ILE A 49 -4.58 -8.92 -2.24
C ILE A 49 -6.01 -8.73 -1.73
N TYR A 50 -6.38 -7.51 -1.35
CA TYR A 50 -7.65 -7.23 -0.65
C TYR A 50 -8.67 -6.46 -1.49
N GLY A 51 -8.24 -5.83 -2.59
CA GLY A 51 -9.04 -4.85 -3.32
C GLY A 51 -9.08 -3.48 -2.63
N ASP A 52 -9.88 -2.58 -3.18
CA ASP A 52 -10.23 -1.29 -2.58
C ASP A 52 -11.46 -1.39 -1.70
N PHE A 53 -11.98 -0.25 -1.23
CA PHE A 53 -13.13 -0.17 -0.35
C PHE A 53 -14.46 -0.44 -1.06
N ASP A 54 -14.48 -0.44 -2.38
CA ASP A 54 -15.67 -0.66 -3.18
C ASP A 54 -16.02 -2.15 -3.30
N ILE A 55 -17.27 -2.42 -3.67
CA ILE A 55 -17.74 -3.77 -3.97
C ILE A 55 -17.63 -3.98 -5.48
N GLY A 56 -16.89 -5.00 -5.89
CA GLY A 56 -16.70 -5.33 -7.31
C GLY A 56 -15.64 -4.44 -7.96
N TYR A 57 -15.86 -4.06 -9.22
CA TYR A 57 -14.92 -3.27 -10.04
C TYR A 57 -15.42 -1.84 -10.25
N GLN A 58 -16.02 -1.26 -9.23
CA GLN A 58 -16.58 0.08 -9.30
C GLN A 58 -15.51 1.12 -8.99
N TRP A 59 -15.43 2.16 -9.83
CA TRP A 59 -14.69 3.36 -9.50
C TRP A 59 -15.62 4.32 -8.77
N SER A 60 -15.27 4.74 -7.57
CA SER A 60 -16.10 5.61 -6.74
C SER A 60 -15.26 6.60 -5.93
N SER A 61 -15.93 7.48 -5.18
CA SER A 61 -15.22 8.40 -4.29
C SER A 61 -14.45 7.68 -3.18
N SER A 62 -14.80 6.43 -2.83
CA SER A 62 -14.02 5.65 -1.85
C SER A 62 -12.64 5.24 -2.34
N ASP A 63 -12.37 5.22 -3.65
CA ASP A 63 -11.02 5.03 -4.18
C ASP A 63 -10.06 6.11 -3.71
N ILE A 64 -10.50 7.37 -3.64
CA ILE A 64 -9.66 8.48 -3.19
C ILE A 64 -9.24 8.27 -1.74
N TYR A 65 -10.19 7.89 -0.88
CA TYR A 65 -9.90 7.59 0.53
C TYR A 65 -9.01 6.35 0.69
N TYR A 66 -9.23 5.33 -0.14
CA TYR A 66 -8.39 4.13 -0.18
C TYR A 66 -6.93 4.48 -0.50
N TRP A 67 -6.71 5.26 -1.55
CA TRP A 67 -5.36 5.69 -1.93
C TRP A 67 -4.72 6.54 -0.84
N PHE A 68 -5.47 7.46 -0.22
CA PHE A 68 -4.92 8.30 0.84
C PHE A 68 -4.46 7.48 2.06
N ILE A 69 -5.27 6.50 2.49
CA ILE A 69 -4.93 5.62 3.61
C ILE A 69 -3.71 4.75 3.27
N THR A 70 -3.73 4.07 2.12
CA THR A 70 -2.67 3.14 1.74
C THR A 70 -1.33 3.85 1.46
N ILE A 71 -1.36 5.08 0.96
CA ILE A 71 -0.16 5.93 0.83
C ILE A 71 0.44 6.20 2.21
N ILE A 72 -0.36 6.61 3.19
CA ILE A 72 0.14 6.91 4.55
C ILE A 72 0.70 5.65 5.21
N GLU A 73 -0.03 4.53 5.18
CA GLU A 73 0.42 3.25 5.73
C GLU A 73 1.74 2.79 5.08
N SER A 74 1.83 2.89 3.76
CA SER A 74 3.06 2.56 3.02
C SER A 74 4.21 3.49 3.40
N LEU A 75 3.95 4.79 3.56
CA LEU A 75 4.99 5.75 3.98
C LEU A 75 5.49 5.44 5.40
N ILE A 76 4.63 5.03 6.32
CA ILE A 76 5.03 4.60 7.67
C ILE A 76 6.00 3.42 7.56
N GLY A 77 5.64 2.38 6.79
CA GLY A 77 6.52 1.22 6.58
C GLY A 77 7.87 1.60 5.97
N GLY A 78 7.86 2.42 4.92
CA GLY A 78 9.07 2.88 4.26
C GLY A 78 9.94 3.79 5.13
N TYR A 79 9.33 4.65 5.94
CA TYR A 79 10.06 5.48 6.90
C TYR A 79 10.77 4.64 7.96
N ILE A 80 10.07 3.63 8.51
CA ILE A 80 10.67 2.67 9.45
C ILE A 80 11.87 1.97 8.80
N ALA A 81 11.72 1.49 7.55
CA ALA A 81 12.79 0.77 6.85
C ALA A 81 14.08 1.58 6.64
N ILE A 82 13.97 2.88 6.40
CA ILE A 82 15.12 3.75 6.11
C ILE A 82 15.83 4.23 7.39
N ASN A 83 15.15 4.21 8.55
CA ASN A 83 15.69 4.69 9.82
C ASN A 83 16.11 3.56 10.79
N LEU A 84 16.02 2.30 10.35
CA LEU A 84 16.51 1.11 11.05
C LEU A 84 17.96 0.83 10.66
#